data_AF-A0A0T5YZQ4-F1
#
_entry.id   AF-A0A0T5YZQ4-F1
#
_cell.length_a   1.000
_cell.length_b   1.000
_cell.length_c   1.000
_cell.angle_alpha   90.00
_cell.angle_beta   90.00
_cell.angle_gamma   90.00
#
_symmetry.space_group_name_H-M   'P 1'
#
loop_
_entity.id
_entity.type
_entity.pdbx_description
1 polymer ?
#
loop_
_entity_poly.entity_id
_entity_poly.type
_entity_poly.pdbx_seq_one_letter_code
_entity_poly.pdbx_strand_id
1 'polypeptide(L)'
;MHGDAKLANFCFSLDGIQVAAVDFQYVGGGCGMKDVAYFIGSCLNEDECERWEEPLLNAYFAVLKQALALHHPRIDAAAVEAAWRPLYSVAWIDFYRFLKGWSPGHWKIHSYSERLAHEVVSQLQDTP
;
A
#
# COMPACT_ATOMS: atom_id res chain seq x y z
N MET A 1 -2.76 12.06 0.48
CA MET A 1 -2.18 10.86 1.13
C MET A 1 -1.98 11.16 2.60
N HIS A 2 -2.16 10.15 3.46
CA HIS A 2 -1.82 10.19 4.88
C HIS A 2 -0.31 10.27 5.08
N GLY A 3 0.45 9.50 4.29
CA GLY A 3 1.91 9.49 4.27
C GLY A 3 2.56 8.51 5.25
N ASP A 4 1.83 8.10 6.30
CA ASP A 4 2.20 7.02 7.25
C ASP A 4 0.98 6.16 7.64
N ALA A 5 0.28 5.58 6.66
CA ALA A 5 -0.99 4.88 6.89
C ALA A 5 -0.84 3.46 7.50
N LYS A 6 -0.16 3.31 8.64
CA LYS A 6 -0.08 2.04 9.38
C LYS A 6 -1.33 1.82 10.23
N LEU A 7 -1.68 0.56 10.52
CA LEU A 7 -2.84 0.17 11.33
C LEU A 7 -2.92 0.92 12.67
N ALA A 8 -1.78 1.18 13.32
CA ALA A 8 -1.70 1.92 14.56
C ALA A 8 -2.21 3.38 14.46
N ASN A 9 -2.27 3.94 13.26
CA ASN A 9 -2.75 5.28 12.96
C ASN A 9 -4.23 5.30 12.53
N PHE A 10 -4.95 4.19 12.75
CA PHE A 10 -6.39 4.09 12.52
C PHE A 10 -7.11 3.64 13.79
N CYS A 11 -8.16 4.37 14.16
CA CYS A 11 -9.07 4.01 15.24
C CYS A 11 -10.35 3.43 14.65
N PHE A 12 -10.68 2.20 15.03
CA PHE A 12 -11.89 1.51 14.61
C PHE A 12 -12.93 1.56 15.73
N SER A 13 -14.21 1.75 15.37
CA SER A 13 -15.30 1.54 16.31
C SER A 13 -15.40 0.07 16.74
N LEU A 14 -16.07 -0.21 17.85
CA LEU A 14 -16.24 -1.56 18.38
C LEU A 14 -16.93 -2.51 17.40
N ASP A 15 -17.82 -1.99 16.55
CA ASP A 15 -18.51 -2.74 15.50
C ASP A 15 -17.71 -2.81 14.18
N GLY A 16 -16.56 -2.13 14.09
CA GLY A 16 -15.71 -2.08 12.91
C GLY A 16 -16.28 -1.29 11.72
N ILE A 17 -17.42 -0.61 11.88
CA ILE A 17 -18.11 0.10 10.79
C ILE A 17 -17.53 1.50 10.56
N GLN A 18 -17.05 2.14 11.63
CA GLN A 18 -16.51 3.48 11.59
C GLN A 18 -14.99 3.43 11.79
N VAL A 19 -14.29 4.25 11.02
CA VAL A 19 -12.84 4.38 11.11
C VAL A 19 -12.45 5.85 11.11
N ALA A 20 -11.49 6.20 11.97
CA ALA A 20 -10.85 7.50 11.98
C ALA A 20 -9.34 7.30 11.75
N ALA A 21 -8.77 8.01 10.77
CA ALA A 21 -7.33 8.12 10.63
C ALA A 21 -6.80 9.23 11.55
N VAL A 22 -5.63 9.03 12.13
CA VAL A 22 -4.95 9.97 13.05
C VAL A 22 -3.46 10.06 12.70
N ASP A 23 -2.77 11.08 13.23
CA ASP A 23 -1.33 11.29 12.99
C ASP A 23 -0.96 11.69 11.54
N PHE A 24 -1.48 12.84 11.10
CA PHE A 24 -1.29 13.40 9.76
C PHE A 24 0.03 14.18 9.58
N GLN A 25 1.11 13.81 10.27
CA GLN A 25 2.38 14.55 10.20
C GLN A 25 3.09 14.48 8.84
N TYR A 26 2.76 13.47 8.02
CA TYR A 26 3.44 13.19 6.73
C TYR A 26 2.54 13.37 5.50
N VAL A 27 1.47 14.17 5.63
CA VAL A 27 0.51 14.38 4.54
C VAL A 27 1.13 14.98 3.28
N GLY A 28 0.60 14.58 2.13
CA GLY A 28 1.01 15.13 0.85
C GLY A 28 0.20 14.62 -0.34
N GLY A 29 0.46 15.19 -1.52
CA GLY A 29 -0.05 14.71 -2.80
C GLY A 29 0.85 13.65 -3.43
N GLY A 30 0.28 12.69 -4.15
CA GLY A 30 1.05 11.64 -4.83
C GLY A 30 0.24 10.37 -5.10
N CYS A 31 0.94 9.29 -5.47
CA CYS A 31 0.35 7.98 -5.71
C CYS A 31 -0.06 7.30 -4.39
N GLY A 32 -1.35 7.00 -4.24
CA GLY A 32 -1.91 6.42 -3.02
C GLY A 32 -1.40 5.03 -2.65
N MET A 33 -0.66 4.34 -3.54
CA MET A 33 -0.13 3.00 -3.26
C MET A 33 0.79 2.96 -2.04
N LYS A 34 1.44 4.07 -1.68
CA LYS A 34 2.19 4.16 -0.43
C LYS A 34 1.31 3.87 0.78
N ASP A 35 0.18 4.57 0.89
CA ASP A 35 -0.74 4.40 2.02
C ASP A 35 -1.35 2.99 2.01
N VAL A 36 -1.71 2.46 0.84
CA VAL A 36 -2.28 1.10 0.69
C VAL A 36 -1.29 0.03 1.14
N ALA A 37 -0.04 0.09 0.68
CA ALA A 37 1.00 -0.86 1.06
C ALA A 37 1.33 -0.80 2.56
N TYR A 38 1.43 0.42 3.12
CA TYR A 38 1.69 0.59 4.56
C TYR A 38 0.55 0.02 5.41
N PHE A 39 -0.69 0.23 4.99
CA PHE A 39 -1.85 -0.29 5.71
C PHE A 39 -1.88 -1.82 5.67
N ILE A 40 -1.89 -2.42 4.48
CA ILE A 40 -1.91 -3.88 4.30
C ILE A 40 -0.74 -4.54 5.03
N GLY A 41 0.47 -4.01 4.85
CA GLY A 41 1.68 -4.59 5.44
C GLY A 41 1.81 -4.40 6.95
N SER A 42 1.03 -3.50 7.53
CA SER A 42 0.90 -3.40 8.99
C SER A 42 -0.18 -4.32 9.57
N CYS A 43 -1.18 -4.73 8.77
CA CYS A 43 -2.26 -5.62 9.18
C CYS A 43 -1.92 -7.11 9.07
N LEU A 44 -1.18 -7.49 8.03
CA LEU A 44 -0.98 -8.90 7.63
C LEU A 44 0.49 -9.32 7.75
N ASN A 45 0.74 -10.63 7.86
CA ASN A 45 2.07 -11.20 7.67
C ASN A 45 2.44 -11.36 6.18
N GLU A 46 3.68 -11.70 5.85
CA GLU A 46 4.16 -11.77 4.45
C GLU A 46 3.36 -12.75 3.58
N ASP A 47 3.13 -13.97 4.07
CA ASP A 47 2.38 -15.01 3.36
C ASP A 47 0.92 -14.57 3.12
N GLU A 48 0.32 -13.90 4.11
CA GLU A 48 -1.01 -13.32 3.98
C GLU A 48 -1.04 -12.19 2.96
N CYS A 49 0.00 -11.35 2.90
CA CYS A 49 0.08 -10.28 1.92
C CYS A 49 0.16 -10.82 0.50
N GLU A 50 1.00 -11.84 0.26
CA GLU A 50 1.06 -12.51 -1.06
C GLU A 50 -0.29 -13.12 -1.43
N ARG A 51 -0.93 -13.81 -0.48
CA ARG A 51 -2.24 -14.46 -0.71
C ARG A 51 -3.37 -13.47 -0.98
N TRP A 52 -3.37 -12.33 -0.30
CA TRP A 52 -4.48 -11.38 -0.31
C TRP A 52 -4.22 -10.14 -1.17
N GLU A 53 -3.04 -9.99 -1.78
CA GLU A 53 -2.67 -8.83 -2.59
C GLU A 53 -3.74 -8.51 -3.64
N GLU A 54 -4.01 -9.45 -4.56
CA GLU A 54 -4.95 -9.21 -5.65
C GLU A 54 -6.37 -8.93 -5.14
N PRO A 55 -6.97 -9.73 -4.23
CA PRO A 55 -8.28 -9.43 -3.65
C PRO A 55 -8.38 -8.06 -2.99
N LEU A 56 -7.37 -7.65 -2.20
CA LEU A 56 -7.37 -6.39 -1.47
C LEU A 56 -7.20 -5.20 -2.42
N LEU A 57 -6.32 -5.30 -3.41
CA LEU A 57 -6.17 -4.26 -4.43
C LEU A 57 -7.46 -4.12 -5.26
N ASN A 58 -8.10 -5.24 -5.63
CA ASN A 58 -9.37 -5.21 -6.34
C ASN A 58 -10.47 -4.51 -5.52
N ALA A 59 -10.55 -4.80 -4.22
CA ALA A 59 -11.48 -4.12 -3.32
C ALA A 59 -11.17 -2.60 -3.22
N TYR A 60 -9.90 -2.24 -3.02
CA TYR A 60 -9.46 -0.85 -2.95
C TYR A 60 -9.82 -0.07 -4.22
N PHE A 61 -9.47 -0.59 -5.40
CA PHE A 61 -9.74 0.09 -6.67
C PHE A 61 -11.23 0.13 -7.01
N ALA A 62 -12.02 -0.87 -6.61
CA ALA A 62 -13.48 -0.81 -6.75
C ALA A 62 -14.09 0.36 -5.97
N VAL A 63 -13.66 0.57 -4.71
CA VAL A 63 -14.11 1.70 -3.89
C VAL A 63 -13.53 3.03 -4.40
N LEU A 64 -12.26 3.07 -4.78
CA LEU A 64 -11.62 4.28 -5.32
C LEU A 64 -12.31 4.77 -6.60
N LYS A 65 -12.71 3.86 -7.49
CA LYS A 65 -13.49 4.22 -8.70
C LYS A 65 -14.79 4.93 -8.35
N GLN A 66 -15.53 4.42 -7.36
CA GLN A 66 -16.77 5.04 -6.90
C GLN A 66 -16.51 6.41 -6.28
N ALA A 67 -15.48 6.53 -5.44
CA ALA A 67 -15.10 7.80 -4.82
C ALA A 67 -14.65 8.84 -5.86
N LEU A 68 -13.86 8.45 -6.87
CA LEU A 68 -13.46 9.34 -7.97
C LEU A 68 -14.67 9.80 -8.79
N ALA A 69 -15.59 8.88 -9.14
CA ALA A 69 -16.81 9.25 -9.85
C ALA A 69 -17.67 10.27 -9.07
N LEU A 70 -17.71 10.16 -7.74
CA LEU A 70 -18.49 11.06 -6.88
C LEU A 70 -17.80 12.41 -6.64
N HIS A 71 -16.52 12.40 -6.29
CA HIS A 71 -15.81 13.60 -5.81
C HIS A 71 -14.96 14.28 -6.89
N HIS A 72 -14.52 13.52 -7.90
CA HIS A 72 -13.64 13.98 -8.96
C HIS A 72 -14.03 13.43 -10.34
N PRO A 73 -15.28 13.67 -10.82
CA PRO A 73 -15.85 13.00 -11.99
C PRO A 73 -15.12 13.24 -13.32
N ARG A 74 -14.19 14.22 -13.36
CA ARG A 74 -13.36 14.50 -14.54
C ARG A 74 -12.10 13.61 -14.60
N ILE A 75 -11.77 12.92 -13.52
CA ILE A 75 -10.62 12.01 -13.47
C ILE A 75 -11.05 10.65 -14.00
N ASP A 76 -10.31 10.13 -14.99
CA ASP A 76 -10.50 8.77 -15.48
C ASP A 76 -9.98 7.77 -14.45
N ALA A 77 -10.91 7.11 -13.76
CA ALA A 77 -10.58 6.15 -12.72
C ALA A 77 -9.88 4.87 -13.27
N ALA A 78 -10.13 4.49 -14.53
CA ALA A 78 -9.44 3.38 -15.15
C ALA A 78 -7.97 3.75 -15.45
N ALA A 79 -7.72 4.98 -15.92
CA ALA A 79 -6.36 5.48 -16.09
C ALA A 79 -5.61 5.58 -14.76
N VAL A 80 -6.27 6.01 -13.68
CA VAL A 80 -5.68 6.02 -12.33
C VAL A 80 -5.27 4.62 -11.90
N GLU A 81 -6.16 3.62 -12.04
CA GLU A 81 -5.83 2.25 -11.66
C GLU A 81 -4.67 1.69 -12.48
N ALA A 82 -4.68 1.88 -13.80
CA ALA A 82 -3.61 1.41 -14.67
C ALA A 82 -2.25 2.03 -14.30
N ALA A 83 -2.24 3.31 -13.91
CA ALA A 83 -1.02 3.99 -13.49
C ALA A 83 -0.58 3.61 -12.06
N TRP A 84 -1.52 3.40 -11.15
CA TRP A 84 -1.22 3.20 -9.73
C TRP A 84 -0.98 1.74 -9.37
N ARG A 85 -1.76 0.80 -9.90
CA ARG A 85 -1.68 -0.61 -9.51
C ARG A 85 -0.25 -1.21 -9.63
N PRO A 86 0.52 -0.94 -10.71
CA PRO A 86 1.89 -1.44 -10.81
C PRO A 86 2.84 -0.87 -9.74
N LEU A 87 2.52 0.30 -9.17
CA LEU A 87 3.33 0.95 -8.14
C LEU A 87 3.12 0.37 -6.74
N TYR A 88 2.18 -0.56 -6.57
CA TYR A 88 1.97 -1.24 -5.29
C TYR A 88 3.21 -2.02 -4.85
N SER A 89 3.81 -2.80 -5.73
CA SER A 89 5.03 -3.57 -5.43
C SER A 89 6.21 -2.67 -5.07
N VAL A 90 6.35 -1.53 -5.75
CA VAL A 90 7.36 -0.52 -5.45
C VAL A 90 7.15 0.07 -4.05
N ALA A 91 5.91 0.45 -3.73
CA ALA A 91 5.56 0.98 -2.41
C ALA A 91 5.78 -0.06 -1.29
N TRP A 92 5.45 -1.32 -1.57
CA TRP A 92 5.66 -2.44 -0.65
C TRP A 92 7.14 -2.64 -0.32
N ILE A 93 8.00 -2.65 -1.33
CA ILE A 93 9.43 -2.86 -1.13
C ILE A 93 10.09 -1.68 -0.42
N ASP A 94 9.65 -0.44 -0.69
CA ASP A 94 10.11 0.71 0.08
C ASP A 94 9.77 0.56 1.57
N PHE A 95 8.56 0.10 1.89
CA PHE A 95 8.16 -0.20 3.26
C PHE A 95 8.99 -1.33 3.88
N TYR A 96 9.20 -2.42 3.15
CA TYR A 96 10.02 -3.54 3.60
C TYR A 96 11.48 -3.12 3.86
N ARG A 97 12.07 -2.34 2.95
CA ARG A 97 13.41 -1.74 3.11
C ARG A 97 13.49 -0.91 4.38
N PHE A 98 12.47 -0.09 4.67
CA PHE A 98 12.38 0.69 5.90
C PHE A 98 12.38 -0.21 7.14
N LEU A 99 11.53 -1.25 7.17
CA LEU A 99 11.45 -2.18 8.30
C LEU A 99 12.76 -2.96 8.52
N LYS A 100 13.36 -3.50 7.45
CA LYS A 100 14.69 -4.17 7.47
C LYS A 100 15.77 -3.28 8.06
N GLY A 101 15.81 -2.00 7.68
CA GLY A 101 16.83 -1.06 8.14
C GLY A 101 16.61 -0.58 9.57
N TRP A 102 15.34 -0.41 9.99
CA TRP A 102 14.98 0.13 11.29
C TRP A 102 14.93 -0.94 12.40
N SER A 103 14.55 -2.17 12.06
CA SER A 103 14.47 -3.30 12.99
C SER A 103 14.98 -4.60 12.33
N PRO A 104 16.30 -4.79 12.23
CA PRO A 104 16.91 -5.91 11.48
C PRO A 104 16.58 -7.31 12.01
N GLY A 105 16.11 -7.42 13.26
CA GLY A 105 15.67 -8.68 13.89
C GLY A 105 14.15 -8.88 13.88
N HIS A 106 13.39 -8.05 13.15
CA HIS A 106 11.94 -8.15 13.09
C HIS A 106 11.51 -9.42 12.34
N TRP A 107 10.54 -10.17 12.88
CA TRP A 107 10.07 -11.48 12.41
C TRP A 107 9.47 -11.51 10.98
N LYS A 108 9.34 -10.36 10.31
CA LYS A 108 8.83 -10.18 8.94
C LYS A 108 9.99 -9.98 7.95
N ILE A 109 11.02 -10.82 8.02
CA ILE A 109 12.22 -10.71 7.18
C ILE A 109 12.50 -12.13 6.65
N HIS A 110 11.67 -12.62 5.71
CA HIS A 110 11.84 -13.95 5.11
C HIS A 110 11.89 -13.87 3.57
N SER A 111 12.09 -15.03 2.93
CA SER A 111 12.49 -15.21 1.53
C SER A 111 11.56 -14.55 0.49
N TYR A 112 10.30 -14.32 0.84
CA TYR A 112 9.33 -13.63 -0.02
C TYR A 112 9.76 -12.19 -0.32
N SER A 113 10.13 -11.45 0.71
CA SER A 113 10.49 -10.04 0.57
C SER A 113 11.86 -9.84 -0.10
N GLU A 114 12.75 -10.84 -0.03
CA GLU A 114 13.97 -10.85 -0.86
C GLU A 114 13.68 -11.11 -2.35
N ARG A 115 12.77 -12.04 -2.67
CA ARG A 115 12.35 -12.29 -4.05
C ARG A 115 11.77 -11.02 -4.70
N LEU A 116 10.87 -10.34 -3.98
CA LEU A 116 10.23 -9.11 -4.48
C LEU A 116 11.25 -7.98 -4.69
N ALA A 117 12.21 -7.83 -3.78
CA ALA A 117 13.29 -6.86 -3.91
C ALA A 117 14.14 -7.10 -5.18
N HIS A 118 14.47 -8.36 -5.49
CA HIS A 118 15.18 -8.70 -6.71
C HIS A 118 14.37 -8.40 -7.99
N GLU A 119 13.08 -8.71 -8.00
CA GLU A 119 12.20 -8.43 -9.15
C GLU A 119 12.12 -6.93 -9.47
N VAL A 120 11.98 -6.08 -8.45
CA VAL A 120 11.89 -4.63 -8.67
C VAL A 120 13.22 -4.00 -9.05
N VAL A 121 14.35 -4.46 -8.49
CA VAL A 121 15.67 -3.99 -8.95
C VAL A 121 15.89 -4.34 -10.42
N SER A 122 15.50 -5.53 -10.86
CA SER A 122 15.59 -5.92 -12.28
C SER A 122 14.74 -5.01 -13.17
N GLN A 123 13.48 -4.76 -12.80
CA GLN A 123 12.57 -3.91 -13.58
C GLN A 123 13.08 -2.46 -13.72
N LEU A 124 13.69 -1.91 -12.67
CA LEU A 124 14.27 -0.57 -12.68
C LEU A 124 15.55 -0.49 -13.52
N GLN A 125 16.27 -1.59 -13.68
CA GLN A 125 17.47 -1.69 -14.52
C GLN A 125 17.14 -1.94 -16.00
N ASP A 126 16.01 -2.58 -16.30
CA ASP A 126 15.51 -2.85 -17.65
C ASP A 126 14.69 -1.69 -18.26
N THR A 127 14.51 -0.60 -17.53
CA THR A 127 13.88 0.62 -18.05
C THR A 127 14.94 1.48 -18.77
N PRO A 128 14.86 1.71 -20.09
CA PRO A 128 15.85 2.48 -20.85
C PRO A 128 15.88 3.97 -20.51
#